data_AF-A0A941ZWF0-F1
#
_entry.id   AF-A0A941ZWF0-F1
#
_cell.length_a   1.000
_cell.length_b   1.000
_cell.length_c   1.000
_cell.angle_alpha   90.00
_cell.angle_beta   90.00
_cell.angle_gamma   90.00
#
_symmetry.space_group_name_H-M   'P 1'
#
loop_
_entity.id
_entity.type
_entity.pdbx_description
1 polymer ?
#
loop_
_entity_poly.entity_id
_entity_poly.type
_entity_poly.pdbx_seq_one_letter_code
_entity_poly.pdbx_strand_id
1 'polypeptide(L)'
;MAGQSASGCPQQDKVPYRPRNVWKASVRQEGDVIVKEYMGAPFIPRLFGRISLSWEEAALRRLEGMEGVPALIRRPSPHTIEISAVRGRPLDKMRNGELSESCFKNLVSLVHAIHERGVAHGDLHQRNILVDQDRPSVIDFSTAYVKGRVPLLDGWILRNMILLDLERLYKVERKFFDRGDPPRMFFLYRMIKRFR
;
A
#
# COMPACT_ATOMS: atom_id res chain seq x y z
N MET A 1 2.88 46.85 32.99
CA MET A 1 2.98 45.54 33.67
C MET A 1 1.75 44.71 33.33
N ALA A 2 1.98 43.43 32.97
CA ALA A 2 1.03 42.33 32.68
C ALA A 2 -0.09 42.60 31.65
N GLY A 3 -0.22 41.93 30.50
CA GLY A 3 0.23 40.59 30.09
C GLY A 3 -0.80 39.52 30.49
N GLN A 4 -1.64 39.08 29.53
CA GLN A 4 -2.41 37.82 29.48
C GLN A 4 -3.16 37.83 28.13
N SER A 5 -2.68 37.23 27.02
CA SER A 5 -2.56 35.80 26.71
C SER A 5 -3.86 35.01 26.95
N ALA A 6 -4.75 35.00 25.96
CA ALA A 6 -5.78 33.97 25.82
C ALA A 6 -5.47 33.17 24.53
N SER A 7 -5.02 31.95 24.79
CA SER A 7 -4.70 30.88 23.86
C SER A 7 -5.84 30.56 22.89
N GLY A 8 -5.60 30.79 21.60
CA GLY A 8 -6.42 30.23 20.52
C GLY A 8 -6.14 28.73 20.40
N CYS A 9 -7.10 27.90 20.80
CA CYS A 9 -7.11 26.49 20.46
C CYS A 9 -7.36 26.38 18.94
N PRO A 10 -6.52 25.68 18.15
CA PRO A 10 -6.79 25.54 16.72
C PRO A 10 -8.08 24.74 16.55
N GLN A 11 -9.13 25.42 16.08
CA GLN A 11 -10.36 24.78 15.63
C GLN A 11 -10.00 23.77 14.56
N GLN A 12 -10.13 22.48 14.89
CA GLN A 12 -10.10 21.41 13.91
C GLN A 12 -11.27 21.66 12.96
N ASP A 13 -10.96 22.02 11.71
CA ASP A 13 -11.92 22.18 10.63
C ASP A 13 -12.76 20.90 10.50
N LYS A 14 -13.97 20.92 11.07
CA LYS A 14 -14.96 19.87 10.86
C LYS A 14 -15.48 20.02 9.44
N VAL A 15 -14.91 19.22 8.54
CA VAL A 15 -15.32 19.11 7.15
C VAL A 15 -16.85 18.87 7.07
N PRO A 16 -17.63 19.74 6.40
CA PRO A 16 -19.10 19.77 6.47
C PRO A 16 -19.81 18.68 5.66
N TYR A 17 -19.07 17.71 5.11
CA TYR A 17 -19.61 16.60 4.36
C TYR A 17 -19.21 15.27 5.00
N ARG A 18 -20.14 14.30 5.03
CA ARG A 18 -19.81 12.91 5.41
C ARG A 18 -18.62 12.45 4.56
N PRO A 19 -17.59 11.83 5.16
CA PRO A 19 -16.46 11.32 4.40
C PRO A 19 -16.98 10.41 3.29
N ARG A 20 -16.55 10.70 2.05
CA ARG A 20 -17.06 10.07 0.82
C ARG A 20 -16.92 8.54 0.84
N ASN A 21 -16.07 7.99 1.70
CA ASN A 21 -15.90 6.55 1.88
C ASN A 21 -15.66 6.19 3.36
N VAL A 22 -16.74 5.82 4.07
CA VAL A 22 -16.71 5.47 5.50
C VAL A 22 -15.88 4.21 5.82
N TRP A 23 -15.53 3.42 4.81
CA TRP A 23 -14.73 2.20 4.94
C TRP A 23 -13.21 2.45 4.93
N LYS A 24 -12.79 3.67 4.60
CA LYS A 24 -11.38 4.08 4.61
C LYS A 24 -11.00 4.68 5.96
N ALA A 25 -9.78 4.38 6.38
CA ALA A 25 -9.17 5.03 7.53
C ALA A 25 -9.04 6.54 7.28
N SER A 26 -9.21 7.34 8.32
CA SER A 26 -8.68 8.70 8.29
C SER A 26 -7.15 8.63 8.33
N VAL A 27 -6.50 9.31 7.40
CA VAL A 27 -5.04 9.34 7.28
C VAL A 27 -4.55 10.74 7.64
N ARG A 28 -3.59 10.82 8.56
CA ARG A 28 -2.87 12.05 8.90
C ARG A 28 -1.38 11.83 8.71
N GLN A 29 -0.67 12.86 8.27
CA GLN A 29 0.78 12.86 8.20
C GLN A 29 1.33 13.82 9.25
N GLU A 30 2.23 13.31 10.09
CA GLU A 30 2.89 14.03 11.17
C GLU A 30 4.41 13.89 10.95
N GLY A 31 4.97 14.82 10.17
CA GLY A 31 6.37 14.73 9.73
C GLY A 31 6.64 13.47 8.89
N ASP A 32 7.55 12.62 9.37
CA ASP A 32 7.92 11.36 8.73
C ASP A 32 7.04 10.17 9.21
N VAL A 33 5.89 10.44 9.82
CA VAL A 33 4.94 9.42 10.29
C VAL A 33 3.59 9.57 9.58
N ILE A 34 3.03 8.44 9.16
CA ILE A 34 1.65 8.32 8.67
C ILE A 34 0.83 7.60 9.73
N VAL A 35 -0.22 8.27 10.19
CA VAL A 35 -1.17 7.75 11.17
C VAL A 35 -2.46 7.39 10.44
N LYS A 36 -2.87 6.11 10.49
CA LYS A 36 -4.17 5.65 9.97
C LYS A 36 -5.10 5.27 11.11
N GLU A 37 -6.32 5.82 11.11
CA GLU A 37 -7.28 5.65 12.20
C GLU A 37 -8.71 5.31 11.73
N TYR A 38 -9.39 4.49 12.53
CA TYR A 38 -10.80 4.13 12.36
C TYR A 38 -11.69 4.58 13.53
N MET A 39 -11.17 5.36 14.49
CA MET A 39 -11.90 5.73 15.71
C MET A 39 -13.16 6.55 15.44
N GLY A 40 -13.15 7.43 14.43
CA GLY A 40 -14.30 8.24 14.03
C GLY A 40 -15.29 7.54 13.08
N ALA A 41 -15.06 6.27 12.72
CA ALA A 41 -15.90 5.55 11.77
C ALA A 41 -17.16 4.97 12.45
N PRO A 42 -18.28 4.79 11.71
CA PRO A 42 -19.46 4.09 12.22
C PRO A 42 -19.15 2.66 12.68
N PHE A 43 -20.05 2.06 13.46
CA PHE A 43 -19.80 0.77 14.13
C PHE A 43 -19.25 -0.35 13.21
N ILE A 44 -19.89 -0.57 12.05
CA ILE A 44 -19.50 -1.64 11.12
C ILE A 44 -18.14 -1.35 10.44
N PRO A 45 -17.90 -0.18 9.82
CA PRO A 45 -16.58 0.16 9.30
C PRO A 45 -15.47 0.16 10.36
N ARG A 46 -15.79 0.51 11.61
CA ARG A 46 -14.82 0.47 12.71
C ARG A 46 -14.41 -0.97 13.05
N LEU A 47 -15.35 -1.92 13.04
CA LEU A 47 -15.05 -3.34 13.22
C LEU A 47 -14.17 -3.89 12.08
N PHE A 48 -14.50 -3.55 10.84
CA PHE A 48 -13.67 -3.88 9.67
C PHE A 48 -12.29 -3.25 9.77
N GLY A 49 -12.20 -1.99 10.23
CA GLY A 49 -10.95 -1.28 10.42
C GLY A 49 -9.96 -2.01 11.32
N ARG A 50 -10.43 -2.69 12.38
CA ARG A 50 -9.56 -3.50 13.24
C ARG A 50 -8.87 -4.63 12.49
N ILE A 51 -9.59 -5.25 11.55
CA ILE A 51 -9.11 -6.36 10.72
C ILE A 51 -8.17 -5.82 9.65
N SER A 52 -8.56 -4.76 8.94
CA SER A 52 -7.73 -4.09 7.94
C SER A 52 -6.36 -3.68 8.51
N LEU A 53 -6.36 -3.05 9.69
CA LEU A 53 -5.12 -2.64 10.36
C LEU A 53 -4.30 -3.82 10.88
N SER A 54 -4.92 -4.96 11.25
CA SER A 54 -4.16 -6.16 11.64
C SER A 54 -3.52 -6.84 10.42
N TRP A 55 -4.16 -6.79 9.25
CA TRP A 55 -3.57 -7.27 8.01
C TRP A 55 -2.38 -6.41 7.59
N GLU A 56 -2.51 -5.09 7.66
CA GLU A 56 -1.42 -4.16 7.37
C GLU A 56 -0.25 -4.36 8.36
N GLU A 57 -0.53 -4.43 9.66
CA GLU A 57 0.50 -4.71 10.66
C GLU A 57 1.23 -6.03 10.38
N ALA A 58 0.49 -7.11 10.08
CA ALA A 58 1.09 -8.41 9.79
C ALA A 58 1.98 -8.37 8.55
N ALA A 59 1.55 -7.66 7.50
CA ALA A 59 2.33 -7.48 6.28
C ALA A 59 3.60 -6.68 6.56
N LEU A 60 3.50 -5.53 7.22
CA LEU A 60 4.64 -4.66 7.51
C LEU A 60 5.66 -5.33 8.43
N ARG A 61 5.21 -6.11 9.43
CA ARG A 61 6.12 -6.93 10.25
C ARG A 61 6.90 -7.96 9.43
N ARG A 62 6.25 -8.59 8.44
CA ARG A 62 6.90 -9.56 7.55
C ARG A 62 7.89 -8.89 6.59
N LEU A 63 7.63 -7.63 6.25
CA LEU A 63 8.42 -6.82 5.33
C LEU A 63 9.43 -5.90 6.05
N GLU A 64 9.64 -6.08 7.35
CA GLU A 64 10.56 -5.26 8.14
C GLU A 64 11.98 -5.20 7.52
N GLY A 65 12.56 -4.00 7.49
CA GLY A 65 13.87 -3.73 6.91
C GLY A 65 13.93 -3.76 5.37
N MET A 66 12.80 -3.84 4.67
CA MET A 66 12.76 -3.77 3.21
C MET A 66 12.72 -2.32 2.72
N GLU A 67 13.69 -1.92 1.91
CA GLU A 67 13.65 -0.62 1.22
C GLU A 67 12.47 -0.56 0.24
N GLY A 68 11.82 0.59 0.15
CA GLY A 68 10.64 0.78 -0.71
C GLY A 68 9.32 0.29 -0.09
N VAL A 69 9.32 -0.07 1.19
CA VAL A 69 8.11 -0.41 1.97
C VAL A 69 8.07 0.45 3.24
N PRO A 70 6.90 0.97 3.67
CA PRO A 70 6.78 1.65 4.96
C PRO A 70 7.22 0.75 6.13
N ALA A 71 7.98 1.31 7.07
CA ALA A 71 8.26 0.64 8.33
C ALA A 71 7.05 0.74 9.27
N LEU A 72 6.71 -0.34 9.95
CA LEU A 72 5.79 -0.29 11.09
C LEU A 72 6.50 0.40 12.26
N ILE A 73 5.96 1.54 12.72
CA ILE A 73 6.49 2.23 13.91
C ILE A 73 5.86 1.61 15.16
N ARG A 74 4.53 1.64 15.23
CA ARG A 74 3.77 1.03 16.33
C ARG A 74 2.30 0.88 15.97
N ARG A 75 1.58 0.13 16.81
CA ARG A 75 0.12 0.02 16.80
C ARG A 75 -0.44 0.49 18.15
N PRO A 76 -0.74 1.79 18.31
CA PRO A 76 -1.16 2.35 19.61
C PRO A 76 -2.50 1.80 20.10
N SER A 77 -3.37 1.39 19.19
CA SER A 77 -4.68 0.82 19.51
C SER A 77 -5.13 -0.17 18.42
N PRO A 78 -6.17 -1.00 18.67
CA PRO A 78 -6.74 -1.84 17.62
C PRO A 78 -7.25 -1.07 16.39
N HIS A 79 -7.51 0.23 16.51
CA HIS A 79 -8.07 1.09 15.47
C HIS A 79 -7.09 2.17 14.97
N THR A 80 -5.82 2.11 15.37
CA THR A 80 -4.78 3.08 15.00
C THR A 80 -3.49 2.34 14.65
N ILE A 81 -2.87 2.67 13.53
CA ILE A 81 -1.52 2.22 13.18
C ILE A 81 -0.66 3.42 12.78
N GLU A 82 0.61 3.37 13.15
CA GLU A 82 1.61 4.37 12.79
C GLU A 82 2.71 3.70 11.98
N ILE A 83 2.98 4.25 10.80
CA ILE A 83 3.96 3.73 9.84
C ILE A 83 4.84 4.88 9.34
N SER A 84 6.02 4.57 8.83
CA SER A 84 6.90 5.60 8.26
C SER A 84 6.27 6.22 7.00
N ALA A 85 6.39 7.53 6.86
CA ALA A 85 6.07 8.21 5.62
C ALA A 85 7.07 7.81 4.54
N VAL A 86 6.56 7.59 3.33
CA VAL A 86 7.36 7.26 2.17
C VAL A 86 7.29 8.44 1.21
N ARG A 87 8.46 8.94 0.79
CA ARG A 87 8.56 10.03 -0.17
C ARG A 87 8.32 9.52 -1.59
N GLY A 88 7.86 10.41 -2.45
CA GLY A 88 7.70 10.15 -3.87
C GLY A 88 6.35 10.56 -4.40
N ARG A 89 6.27 10.60 -5.73
CA ARG A 89 5.05 10.93 -6.46
C ARG A 89 4.32 9.64 -6.83
N PRO A 90 3.00 9.56 -6.61
CA PRO A 90 2.20 8.43 -7.08
C PRO A 90 2.26 8.25 -8.60
N LEU A 91 2.36 7.00 -9.07
CA LEU A 91 2.40 6.69 -10.51
C LEU A 91 1.15 7.17 -11.26
N ASP A 92 -0.02 7.24 -10.61
CA ASP A 92 -1.26 7.70 -11.26
C ASP A 92 -1.18 9.18 -11.65
N LYS A 93 -0.31 9.95 -10.98
CA LYS A 93 -0.01 11.34 -11.29
C LYS A 93 1.10 11.51 -12.31
N MET A 94 1.79 10.44 -12.72
CA MET A 94 2.86 10.49 -13.73
C MET A 94 2.30 10.42 -15.16
N ARG A 95 2.94 11.16 -16.07
CA ARG A 95 2.62 11.16 -17.50
C ARG A 95 3.20 9.91 -18.16
N ASN A 96 2.60 9.44 -19.26
CA ASN A 96 3.13 8.32 -20.03
C ASN A 96 4.58 8.64 -20.46
N GLY A 97 5.49 7.65 -20.38
CA GLY A 97 6.92 7.82 -20.66
C GLY A 97 7.75 8.52 -19.57
N GLU A 98 7.14 9.02 -18.49
CA GLU A 98 7.87 9.63 -17.36
C GLU A 98 8.52 8.59 -16.43
N LEU A 99 8.04 7.34 -16.48
CA LEU A 99 8.62 6.22 -15.74
C LEU A 99 9.79 5.62 -16.54
N SER A 100 10.97 5.59 -15.95
CA SER A 100 12.15 4.97 -16.57
C SER A 100 12.07 3.44 -16.53
N GLU A 101 12.70 2.77 -17.51
CA GLU A 101 12.78 1.30 -17.54
C GLU A 101 13.52 0.74 -16.31
N SER A 102 14.55 1.44 -15.83
CA SER A 102 15.28 1.10 -14.60
C SER A 102 14.39 1.16 -13.37
N CYS A 103 13.59 2.23 -13.22
CA CYS A 103 12.63 2.34 -12.12
C CYS A 103 11.57 1.24 -12.20
N PHE A 104 11.08 0.90 -13.39
CA PHE A 104 10.12 -0.19 -13.54
C PHE A 104 10.73 -1.55 -13.19
N LYS A 105 11.97 -1.83 -13.60
CA LYS A 105 12.71 -3.03 -13.21
C LYS A 105 12.90 -3.12 -11.70
N ASN A 106 13.21 -2.00 -11.04
CA ASN A 106 13.31 -1.93 -9.58
C ASN A 106 11.96 -2.22 -8.92
N LEU A 107 10.85 -1.73 -9.49
CA LEU A 107 9.51 -1.98 -8.97
C LEU A 107 9.14 -3.46 -9.07
N VAL A 108 9.42 -4.10 -10.20
CA VAL A 108 9.21 -5.54 -10.39
C VAL A 108 10.03 -6.34 -9.37
N SER A 109 11.29 -5.95 -9.15
CA SER A 109 12.19 -6.60 -8.19
C SER A 109 11.69 -6.42 -6.74
N LEU A 110 11.21 -5.22 -6.39
CA LEU A 110 10.60 -4.94 -5.09
C LEU A 110 9.36 -5.81 -4.85
N VAL A 111 8.44 -5.87 -5.81
CA VAL A 111 7.22 -6.68 -5.69
C VAL A 111 7.54 -8.16 -5.59
N HIS A 112 8.53 -8.63 -6.36
CA HIS A 112 9.02 -10.00 -6.23
C HIS A 112 9.59 -10.28 -4.82
N ALA A 113 10.39 -9.37 -4.26
CA ALA A 113 10.92 -9.50 -2.91
C ALA A 113 9.81 -9.52 -1.83
N ILE A 114 8.73 -8.75 -2.03
CA ILE A 114 7.53 -8.81 -1.18
C ILE A 114 6.90 -10.21 -1.25
N HIS A 115 6.74 -10.76 -2.47
CA HIS A 115 6.17 -12.09 -2.70
C HIS A 115 7.01 -13.22 -2.09
N GLU A 116 8.34 -13.15 -2.19
CA GLU A 116 9.28 -14.10 -1.58
C GLU A 116 9.17 -14.14 -0.04
N ARG A 117 8.82 -13.02 0.60
CA ARG A 117 8.51 -12.99 2.04
C ARG A 117 7.13 -13.53 2.38
N GLY A 118 6.41 -14.10 1.41
CA GLY A 118 5.08 -14.67 1.60
C GLY A 118 3.99 -13.60 1.79
N VAL A 119 4.19 -12.40 1.27
CA VAL A 119 3.21 -11.32 1.30
C VAL A 119 2.75 -11.03 -0.12
N ALA A 120 1.46 -10.82 -0.34
CA ALA A 120 0.92 -10.27 -1.58
C ALA A 120 0.14 -9.01 -1.26
N HIS A 121 0.29 -7.96 -2.06
CA HIS A 121 -0.29 -6.65 -1.77
C HIS A 121 -1.81 -6.62 -1.99
N GLY A 122 -2.30 -7.23 -3.07
CA GLY A 122 -3.72 -7.42 -3.36
C GLY A 122 -4.41 -6.22 -4.01
N ASP A 123 -3.94 -4.99 -3.76
CA ASP A 123 -4.47 -3.76 -4.36
C ASP A 123 -3.37 -2.86 -4.96
N LEU A 124 -2.42 -3.43 -5.71
CA LEU A 124 -1.23 -2.75 -6.24
C LEU A 124 -1.53 -1.74 -7.37
N HIS A 125 -2.44 -0.78 -7.13
CA HIS A 125 -2.78 0.26 -8.09
C HIS A 125 -1.68 1.33 -8.18
N GLN A 126 -1.66 2.05 -9.30
CA GLN A 126 -0.72 3.16 -9.54
C GLN A 126 -0.69 4.22 -8.42
N ARG A 127 -1.82 4.48 -7.75
CA ARG A 127 -1.88 5.38 -6.58
C ARG A 127 -1.11 4.90 -5.34
N ASN A 128 -0.86 3.59 -5.27
CA ASN A 128 -0.19 2.91 -4.17
C ASN A 128 1.28 2.60 -4.50
N ILE A 129 1.76 3.08 -5.65
CA ILE A 129 3.16 2.99 -6.05
C ILE A 129 3.69 4.42 -6.12
N LEU A 130 4.66 4.73 -5.26
CA LEU A 130 5.36 6.01 -5.25
C LEU A 130 6.69 5.87 -5.97
N VAL A 131 7.13 6.94 -6.64
CA VAL A 131 8.45 7.03 -7.25
C VAL A 131 9.15 8.29 -6.76
N ASP A 132 10.38 8.11 -6.27
CA ASP A 132 11.30 9.20 -5.91
C ASP A 132 12.66 8.95 -6.56
N GLN A 133 13.07 9.80 -7.50
CA GLN A 133 14.38 9.71 -8.18
C GLN A 133 14.74 8.27 -8.65
N ASP A 134 13.85 7.63 -9.41
CA ASP A 134 13.95 6.24 -9.89
C ASP A 134 13.92 5.13 -8.81
N ARG A 135 13.57 5.48 -7.57
CA ARG A 135 13.33 4.53 -6.48
C ARG A 135 11.83 4.32 -6.32
N PRO A 136 11.29 3.14 -6.71
CA PRO A 136 9.90 2.82 -6.48
C PRO A 136 9.68 2.40 -5.04
N SER A 137 8.49 2.71 -4.54
CA SER A 137 8.00 2.23 -3.25
C SER A 137 6.55 1.79 -3.35
N VAL A 138 6.17 0.79 -2.56
CA VAL A 138 4.80 0.26 -2.47
C VAL A 138 4.24 0.65 -1.11
N ILE A 139 3.06 1.27 -1.10
CA ILE A 139 2.38 1.76 0.12
C ILE A 139 0.97 1.17 0.21
N ASP A 140 0.34 1.30 1.38
CA ASP A 140 -1.05 0.88 1.66
C ASP A 140 -1.29 -0.64 1.62
N PHE A 141 -0.76 -1.34 2.62
CA PHE A 141 -0.90 -2.80 2.77
C PHE A 141 -2.21 -3.21 3.47
N SER A 142 -3.22 -2.34 3.47
CA SER A 142 -4.52 -2.60 4.12
C SER A 142 -5.27 -3.80 3.53
N THR A 143 -5.00 -4.16 2.28
CA THR A 143 -5.56 -5.35 1.60
C THR A 143 -4.59 -6.52 1.51
N ALA A 144 -3.41 -6.42 2.13
CA ALA A 144 -2.36 -7.39 1.93
C ALA A 144 -2.74 -8.76 2.52
N TYR A 145 -2.33 -9.80 1.80
CA TYR A 145 -2.40 -11.18 2.25
C TYR A 145 -1.03 -11.61 2.74
N VAL A 146 -0.98 -12.25 3.91
CA VAL A 146 0.25 -12.78 4.50
C VAL A 146 0.08 -14.29 4.64
N LYS A 147 1.06 -15.03 4.12
CA LYS A 147 1.16 -16.49 4.23
C LYS A 147 1.07 -16.94 5.69
N GLY A 148 0.30 -17.98 5.95
CA GLY A 148 -0.03 -18.52 7.26
C GLY A 148 -1.37 -18.05 7.82
N ARG A 149 -2.14 -17.25 7.08
CA ARG A 149 -3.45 -16.72 7.55
C ARG A 149 -4.54 -17.77 7.50
N VAL A 150 -4.56 -18.64 6.49
CA VAL A 150 -5.61 -19.66 6.31
C VAL A 150 -4.97 -21.02 6.00
N PRO A 151 -4.68 -21.87 7.01
CA PRO A 151 -3.79 -23.02 6.88
C PRO A 151 -4.07 -23.95 5.69
N LEU A 152 -5.34 -24.20 5.37
CA LEU A 152 -5.73 -25.16 4.32
C LEU A 152 -5.76 -24.56 2.91
N LEU A 153 -5.90 -23.24 2.77
CA LEU A 153 -6.06 -22.55 1.49
C LEU A 153 -4.93 -21.56 1.19
N ASP A 154 -3.96 -21.48 2.08
CA ASP A 154 -2.96 -20.41 2.14
C ASP A 154 -2.19 -20.24 0.83
N GLY A 155 -1.67 -21.35 0.29
CA GLY A 155 -0.93 -21.35 -0.96
C GLY A 155 -1.79 -20.95 -2.16
N TRP A 156 -3.06 -21.39 -2.19
CA TRP A 156 -3.98 -21.01 -3.26
C TRP A 156 -4.35 -19.52 -3.19
N ILE A 157 -4.67 -19.00 -2.00
CA ILE A 157 -5.03 -17.59 -1.82
C ILE A 157 -3.82 -16.71 -2.15
N LEU A 158 -2.65 -16.99 -1.57
CA LEU A 158 -1.43 -16.23 -1.82
C LEU A 158 -1.11 -16.21 -3.31
N ARG A 159 -1.19 -17.37 -3.99
CA ARG A 159 -0.97 -17.44 -5.44
C ARG A 159 -1.92 -16.54 -6.20
N ASN A 160 -3.22 -16.58 -5.92
CA ASN A 160 -4.19 -15.71 -6.61
C ASN A 160 -3.91 -14.23 -6.35
N MET A 161 -3.54 -13.86 -5.11
CA MET A 161 -3.20 -12.48 -4.76
C MET A 161 -1.92 -12.00 -5.47
N ILE A 162 -0.92 -12.87 -5.62
CA ILE A 162 0.28 -12.61 -6.44
C ILE A 162 -0.13 -12.35 -7.89
N LEU A 163 -1.03 -13.16 -8.46
CA LEU A 163 -1.49 -12.94 -9.84
C LEU A 163 -2.17 -11.57 -10.01
N LEU A 164 -2.91 -11.10 -9.00
CA LEU A 164 -3.52 -9.76 -9.01
C LEU A 164 -2.46 -8.66 -9.03
N ASP A 165 -1.41 -8.77 -8.21
CA ASP A 165 -0.30 -7.81 -8.20
C ASP A 165 0.42 -7.76 -9.55
N LEU A 166 0.70 -8.92 -10.14
CA LEU A 166 1.34 -9.03 -11.45
C LEU A 166 0.49 -8.45 -12.57
N GLU A 167 -0.84 -8.65 -12.54
CA GLU A 167 -1.76 -8.01 -13.48
C GLU A 167 -1.69 -6.49 -13.38
N ARG A 168 -1.53 -5.94 -12.18
CA ARG A 168 -1.38 -4.50 -11.99
C ARG A 168 -0.05 -3.97 -12.50
N LEU A 169 1.06 -4.69 -12.28
CA LEU A 169 2.35 -4.35 -12.86
C LEU A 169 2.30 -4.32 -14.39
N TYR A 170 1.60 -5.27 -15.01
CA TYR A 170 1.41 -5.27 -16.46
C TYR A 170 0.62 -4.05 -16.96
N LYS A 171 -0.41 -3.62 -16.23
CA LYS A 171 -1.15 -2.39 -16.57
C LYS A 171 -0.27 -1.14 -16.43
N VAL A 172 0.67 -1.13 -15.49
CA VAL A 172 1.69 -0.07 -15.40
C VAL A 172 2.61 -0.12 -16.61
N GLU A 173 3.19 -1.29 -16.91
CA GLU A 173 4.09 -1.48 -18.04
C GLU A 173 3.49 -0.95 -19.35
N ARG A 174 2.28 -1.42 -19.68
CA ARG A 174 1.56 -0.98 -20.88
C ARG A 174 1.31 0.52 -20.93
N LYS A 175 0.94 1.13 -19.80
CA LYS A 175 0.65 2.58 -19.75
C LYS A 175 1.91 3.40 -20.05
N PHE A 176 3.07 2.96 -19.55
CA PHE A 176 4.29 3.76 -19.61
C PHE A 176 5.24 3.39 -20.75
N PHE A 177 5.19 2.16 -21.27
CA PHE A 177 6.18 1.61 -22.21
C PHE A 177 5.57 0.93 -23.45
N ASP A 178 4.41 1.36 -23.96
CA ASP A 178 3.73 0.73 -25.12
C ASP A 178 4.55 0.86 -26.46
N ARG A 179 5.68 0.14 -26.53
CA ARG A 179 6.65 -0.01 -27.63
C ARG A 179 7.29 -1.42 -27.71
N GLY A 180 6.76 -2.46 -27.06
CA GLY A 180 7.37 -3.79 -27.16
C GLY A 180 6.55 -4.95 -26.59
N ASP A 181 6.82 -6.14 -27.12
CA ASP A 181 6.23 -7.43 -26.70
C ASP A 181 6.35 -7.63 -25.18
N PRO A 182 5.36 -8.29 -24.54
CA PRO A 182 5.32 -8.48 -23.10
C PRO A 182 6.61 -9.15 -22.59
N PRO A 183 7.15 -8.74 -21.42
CA PRO A 183 8.41 -9.24 -20.89
C PRO A 183 8.34 -10.75 -20.66
N ARG A 184 9.44 -11.48 -20.94
CA ARG A 184 9.52 -12.96 -20.87
C ARG A 184 9.04 -13.57 -19.54
N MET A 185 9.00 -12.81 -18.44
CA MET A 185 8.41 -13.21 -17.16
C MET A 185 6.94 -13.65 -17.29
N PHE A 186 6.22 -13.14 -18.30
CA PHE A 186 4.86 -13.55 -18.63
C PHE A 186 4.73 -14.97 -19.17
N PHE A 187 5.78 -15.56 -19.75
CA PHE A 187 5.69 -16.93 -20.27
C PHE A 187 5.57 -17.96 -19.14
N LEU A 188 6.26 -17.73 -18.02
CA LEU A 188 6.13 -18.50 -16.78
C LEU A 188 4.72 -18.36 -16.17
N TYR A 189 4.18 -17.13 -16.17
CA TYR A 189 2.81 -16.82 -15.75
C TYR A 189 1.74 -17.48 -16.63
N ARG A 190 1.96 -17.53 -17.96
CA ARG A 190 1.07 -18.20 -18.92
C ARG A 190 1.12 -19.72 -18.81
N MET A 191 2.27 -20.30 -18.49
CA MET A 191 2.39 -21.73 -18.17
C MET A 191 1.62 -22.09 -16.90
N ILE A 192 1.71 -21.27 -15.86
CA ILE A 192 0.93 -21.43 -14.62
C ILE A 192 -0.59 -21.41 -14.88
N LYS A 193 -1.06 -20.57 -15.82
CA LYS A 193 -2.47 -20.52 -16.24
C LYS A 193 -2.91 -21.68 -17.14
N ARG A 194 -1.97 -22.42 -17.75
CA ARG A 194 -2.25 -23.49 -18.73
C ARG A 194 -2.40 -24.88 -18.09
N PHE A 195 -2.24 -24.98 -16.77
CA PHE A 195 -2.54 -26.17 -15.96
C PHE A 195 -3.80 -26.00 -15.10
N ARG A 196 -4.75 -25.20 -15.59
CA ARG A 196 -6.11 -25.18 -15.08
C ARG A 196 -7.01 -25.93 -16.04
#